data_AF-A0A2D4H1L7-F1
#
_entry.id   AF-A0A2D4H1L7-F1
#
_cell.length_a   1.000
_cell.length_b   1.000
_cell.length_c   1.000
_cell.angle_alpha   90.00
_cell.angle_beta   90.00
_cell.angle_gamma   90.00
#
_symmetry.space_group_name_H-M   'P 1'
#
loop_
_entity.id
_entity.type
_entity.pdbx_description
1 polymer ?
#
loop_
_entity_poly.entity_id
_entity_poly.type
_entity_poly.pdbx_seq_one_letter_code
_entity_poly.pdbx_strand_id
1 'polypeptide(L)'
;AFGADLFEMTKQSTKISRLLEELKGIQDHSQKCVVVSQWTSMLKIVAMHLDKLGLKHATVDGSVNPKQRMDIVEEFNNNPKGTKVILISLLAGGVGLNLIGGNHLFLLDMHWFVCEGTVEEKISELQTNKKELAQKVLSGKGESFTKLTLADLRLLFGI
;
A
#
# COMPACT_ATOMS: atom_id res chain seq x y z
N ALA A 1 -28.42 4.07 1.19
CA ALA A 1 -27.47 3.63 0.16
C ALA A 1 -26.18 4.42 0.35
N PHE A 2 -25.02 3.78 0.32
CA PHE A 2 -23.74 4.51 0.27
C PHE A 2 -23.77 5.45 -0.95
N GLY A 3 -23.41 6.72 -0.77
CA GLY A 3 -23.35 7.67 -1.87
C GLY A 3 -22.44 7.15 -2.97
N ALA A 4 -22.95 7.11 -4.21
CA ALA A 4 -22.20 6.62 -5.36
C ALA A 4 -20.93 7.47 -5.62
N ASP A 5 -20.91 8.70 -5.11
CA ASP A 5 -19.80 9.63 -5.13
C ASP A 5 -18.57 9.15 -4.32
N LEU A 6 -18.76 8.22 -3.36
CA LEU A 6 -17.66 7.65 -2.57
C LEU A 6 -16.65 6.89 -3.43
N PHE A 7 -17.10 6.31 -4.54
CA PHE A 7 -16.27 5.48 -5.43
C PHE A 7 -15.76 6.26 -6.66
N GLU A 8 -15.97 7.57 -6.70
CA GLU A 8 -15.39 8.39 -7.76
C GLU A 8 -13.87 8.40 -7.64
N MET A 9 -13.17 8.13 -8.73
CA MET A 9 -11.69 8.16 -8.79
C MET A 9 -11.10 9.53 -8.47
N THR A 10 -11.93 10.56 -8.46
CA THR A 10 -11.57 11.95 -8.17
C THR A 10 -11.60 12.28 -6.69
N LYS A 11 -12.27 11.45 -5.88
CA LYS A 11 -12.48 11.66 -4.44
C LYS A 11 -11.31 11.07 -3.66
N GLN A 12 -10.81 11.84 -2.70
CA GLN A 12 -9.66 11.42 -1.90
C GLN A 12 -10.12 10.49 -0.77
N SER A 13 -9.56 9.28 -0.73
CA SER A 13 -9.65 8.40 0.45
C SER A 13 -8.70 8.88 1.54
N THR A 14 -8.79 8.31 2.75
CA THR A 14 -7.87 8.64 3.86
C THR A 14 -6.39 8.44 3.46
N LYS A 15 -6.07 7.32 2.79
CA LYS A 15 -4.70 7.02 2.34
C LYS A 15 -4.21 8.02 1.30
N ILE A 16 -5.08 8.38 0.34
CA ILE A 16 -4.74 9.36 -0.70
C ILE A 16 -4.56 10.74 -0.07
N SER A 17 -5.49 11.18 0.76
CA SER A 17 -5.43 12.48 1.42
C SER A 17 -4.13 12.64 2.19
N ARG A 18 -3.76 11.61 2.97
CA ARG A 18 -2.50 11.61 3.72
C ARG A 18 -1.27 11.59 2.81
N LEU A 19 -1.26 10.76 1.77
CA LEU A 19 -0.17 10.74 0.79
C LEU A 19 0.01 12.14 0.17
N LEU A 20 -1.06 12.78 -0.28
CA LEU A 20 -0.97 14.09 -0.93
C LEU A 20 -0.50 15.20 0.02
N GLU A 21 -0.87 15.12 1.30
CA GLU A 21 -0.37 16.02 2.34
C GLU A 21 1.15 15.90 2.51
N GLU A 22 1.66 14.68 2.64
CA GLU A 22 3.09 14.40 2.76
C GLU A 22 3.85 14.83 1.49
N LEU A 23 3.31 14.52 0.31
CA LEU A 23 3.93 14.88 -0.96
C LEU A 23 4.06 16.40 -1.15
N LYS A 24 3.11 17.19 -0.64
CA LYS A 24 3.21 18.66 -0.65
C LYS A 24 4.35 19.15 0.23
N GLY A 25 4.53 18.60 1.43
CA GLY A 25 5.64 18.97 2.31
C GLY A 25 7.02 18.62 1.72
N ILE A 26 7.08 17.55 0.92
CA ILE A 26 8.31 17.07 0.28
C ILE A 26 8.70 17.92 -0.95
N GLN A 27 7.73 18.58 -1.60
CA GLN A 27 8.00 19.43 -2.78
C GLN A 27 8.95 20.60 -2.47
N ASP A 28 8.83 21.20 -1.29
CA ASP A 28 9.60 22.40 -0.90
C ASP A 28 11.12 22.15 -0.86
N HIS A 29 11.52 20.88 -0.77
CA HIS A 29 12.92 20.46 -0.68
C HIS A 29 13.45 19.79 -1.96
N SER A 30 12.71 19.88 -3.09
CA SER A 30 13.07 19.25 -4.38
C SER A 30 13.30 17.73 -4.32
N GLN A 31 12.71 17.09 -3.31
CA GLN A 31 12.87 15.67 -3.01
C GLN A 31 12.08 14.80 -3.99
N LYS A 32 12.39 13.50 -4.03
CA LYS A 32 11.79 12.53 -4.95
C LYS A 32 11.29 11.32 -4.17
N CYS A 33 10.15 10.79 -4.57
CA CYS A 33 9.49 9.74 -3.81
C CYS A 33 9.07 8.56 -4.68
N VAL A 34 9.04 7.40 -4.04
CA VAL A 34 8.56 6.14 -4.59
C VAL A 34 7.26 5.81 -3.87
N VAL A 35 6.19 5.57 -4.62
CA VAL A 35 4.90 5.13 -4.08
C VAL A 35 4.65 3.73 -4.60
N VAL A 36 4.42 2.78 -3.70
CA VAL A 36 4.23 1.38 -4.03
C VAL A 36 2.84 0.93 -3.63
N SER A 37 2.20 0.17 -4.50
CA SER A 37 0.95 -0.55 -4.19
C SER A 37 0.97 -1.93 -4.83
N GLN A 38 0.24 -2.86 -4.24
CA GLN A 38 -0.03 -4.16 -4.86
C GLN A 38 -1.08 -4.07 -5.98
N TRP A 39 -1.89 -3.02 -5.99
CA TRP A 39 -3.00 -2.84 -6.93
C TRP A 39 -2.65 -1.80 -7.99
N THR A 40 -2.59 -2.22 -9.26
CA THR A 40 -2.37 -1.28 -10.38
C THR A 40 -3.51 -0.26 -10.51
N SER A 41 -4.73 -0.63 -10.15
CA SER A 41 -5.88 0.29 -10.06
C SER A 41 -5.65 1.41 -9.04
N MET A 42 -5.04 1.12 -7.89
CA MET A 42 -4.68 2.13 -6.89
C MET A 42 -3.63 3.11 -7.44
N LEU A 43 -2.61 2.60 -8.15
CA LEU A 43 -1.62 3.46 -8.81
C LEU A 43 -2.26 4.41 -9.82
N LYS A 44 -3.26 3.94 -10.59
CA LYS A 44 -4.01 4.80 -11.53
C LYS A 44 -4.79 5.90 -10.82
N ILE A 45 -5.40 5.60 -9.67
CA ILE A 45 -6.09 6.60 -8.86
C ILE A 45 -5.08 7.64 -8.35
N VAL A 46 -3.95 7.20 -7.82
CA VAL A 46 -2.90 8.11 -7.34
C VAL A 46 -2.37 8.99 -8.48
N ALA A 47 -2.08 8.42 -9.66
CA ALA A 47 -1.66 9.17 -10.84
C ALA A 47 -2.62 10.33 -11.16
N MET A 48 -3.93 10.06 -11.19
CA MET A 48 -4.95 11.10 -11.43
C MET A 48 -4.89 12.24 -10.39
N HIS A 49 -4.63 11.92 -9.13
CA HIS A 49 -4.48 12.93 -8.08
C HIS A 49 -3.18 13.73 -8.20
N LEU A 50 -2.09 13.09 -8.64
CA LEU A 50 -0.81 13.76 -8.90
C LEU A 50 -0.90 14.70 -10.11
N ASP A 51 -1.57 14.26 -11.18
CA ASP A 51 -1.84 15.09 -12.36
C ASP A 51 -2.61 16.37 -11.98
N LYS A 52 -3.64 16.25 -11.12
CA LYS A 52 -4.39 17.40 -10.60
C LYS A 52 -3.54 18.37 -9.77
N LEU A 53 -2.49 17.87 -9.13
CA LEU A 53 -1.52 18.71 -8.40
C LEU A 53 -0.40 19.24 -9.28
N GLY A 54 -0.35 18.86 -10.57
CA GLY A 54 0.73 19.23 -11.49
C GLY A 54 2.08 18.56 -11.15
N LEU A 55 2.04 17.44 -10.43
CA LEU A 55 3.23 16.70 -10.01
C LEU A 55 3.69 15.75 -11.11
N LYS A 56 4.90 15.95 -11.63
CA LYS A 56 5.51 15.05 -12.60
C LYS A 56 5.71 13.66 -12.00
N HIS A 57 5.04 12.67 -12.57
CA HIS A 57 5.14 11.30 -12.13
C HIS A 57 5.37 10.32 -13.29
N ALA A 58 5.85 9.13 -12.96
CA ALA A 58 5.93 8.00 -13.89
C ALA A 58 5.40 6.74 -13.21
N THR A 59 4.84 5.81 -13.99
CA THR A 59 4.33 4.53 -13.46
C THR A 59 5.15 3.39 -14.04
N VAL A 60 5.60 2.48 -13.18
CA VAL A 60 6.28 1.24 -13.53
C VAL A 60 5.45 0.06 -13.02
N ASP A 61 4.76 -0.59 -13.95
CA ASP A 61 4.02 -1.82 -13.72
C ASP A 61 4.48 -2.93 -14.68
N GLY A 62 3.79 -4.08 -14.64
CA GLY A 62 4.11 -5.23 -15.49
C GLY A 62 3.92 -4.99 -17.00
N SER A 63 3.24 -3.91 -17.40
CA SER A 63 3.03 -3.57 -18.81
C SER A 63 4.18 -2.76 -19.42
N VAL A 64 5.02 -2.14 -18.58
CA VAL A 64 6.16 -1.34 -19.04
C VAL A 64 7.29 -2.25 -19.50
N ASN A 65 7.67 -2.12 -20.78
CA ASN A 65 8.74 -2.92 -21.35
C ASN A 65 10.10 -2.57 -20.71
N PRO A 66 11.10 -3.47 -20.78
CA PRO A 66 12.38 -3.28 -20.09
C PRO A 66 13.14 -2.00 -20.48
N LYS A 67 13.11 -1.60 -21.75
CA LYS A 67 13.83 -0.40 -22.21
C LYS A 67 13.20 0.88 -21.64
N GLN A 68 11.89 1.05 -21.82
CA GLN A 68 11.15 2.19 -21.28
C GLN A 68 11.26 2.27 -19.75
N ARG A 69 11.28 1.12 -19.08
CA ARG A 69 11.49 1.04 -17.64
C ARG A 69 12.85 1.64 -17.25
N MET A 70 13.92 1.31 -17.97
CA MET A 70 15.25 1.88 -17.72
C MET A 70 15.28 3.38 -17.98
N ASP A 71 14.65 3.85 -19.06
CA ASP A 71 14.56 5.29 -19.37
C ASP A 71 13.85 6.06 -18.23
N ILE A 72 12.76 5.50 -17.68
CA ILE A 72 12.04 6.07 -16.53
C ILE A 72 12.94 6.12 -15.29
N VAL A 73 13.67 5.03 -15.00
CA VAL A 73 14.57 4.96 -13.85
C VAL A 73 15.73 5.94 -13.99
N GLU A 74 16.30 6.08 -15.18
CA GLU A 74 17.39 7.01 -15.44
C GLU A 74 16.94 8.46 -15.27
N GLU A 75 15.79 8.82 -15.84
CA GLU A 75 15.16 10.14 -15.65
C GLU A 75 14.89 10.42 -14.16
N PHE A 76 14.35 9.42 -13.45
CA PHE A 76 14.07 9.53 -12.02
C PHE A 76 15.34 9.67 -11.17
N ASN A 77 16.44 9.00 -11.52
CA ASN A 77 17.68 9.08 -10.75
C ASN A 77 18.46 10.36 -11.06
N ASN A 78 18.63 10.69 -12.34
CA ASN A 78 19.64 11.65 -12.78
C ASN A 78 19.10 13.05 -13.06
N ASN A 79 17.80 13.23 -13.32
CA ASN A 79 17.24 14.55 -13.66
C ASN A 79 16.57 15.23 -12.45
N PRO A 80 17.16 16.28 -11.84
CA PRO A 80 16.58 16.94 -10.66
C PRO A 80 15.25 17.64 -10.94
N LYS A 81 15.02 18.07 -12.19
CA LYS A 81 13.79 18.76 -12.67
C LYS A 81 12.80 17.81 -13.36
N GLY A 82 13.16 16.53 -13.43
CA GLY A 82 12.40 15.46 -14.07
C GLY A 82 11.28 14.94 -13.19
N THR A 83 11.03 13.63 -13.30
CA THR A 83 10.04 12.90 -12.49
C THR A 83 10.30 13.06 -10.99
N LYS A 84 9.28 13.50 -10.25
CA LYS A 84 9.33 13.66 -8.79
C LYS A 84 8.72 12.48 -8.04
N VAL A 85 7.73 11.82 -8.63
CA VAL A 85 7.03 10.68 -8.04
C VAL A 85 7.11 9.48 -8.97
N ILE A 86 7.57 8.33 -8.49
CA ILE A 86 7.49 7.08 -9.26
C ILE A 86 6.48 6.14 -8.59
N LEU A 87 5.50 5.66 -9.37
CA LEU A 87 4.45 4.76 -8.93
C LEU A 87 4.82 3.33 -9.34
N ILE A 88 4.88 2.40 -8.39
CA ILE A 88 5.38 1.04 -8.65
C ILE A 88 4.39 -0.01 -8.16
N SER A 89 4.10 -0.98 -9.03
CA SER A 89 3.35 -2.17 -8.60
C SER A 89 4.28 -3.17 -7.91
N LEU A 90 3.85 -3.86 -6.84
CA LEU A 90 4.69 -4.85 -6.15
C LEU A 90 5.24 -5.93 -7.09
N LEU A 91 4.45 -6.36 -8.07
CA LEU A 91 4.88 -7.35 -9.07
C LEU A 91 5.96 -6.82 -10.02
N ALA A 92 6.03 -5.49 -10.22
CA ALA A 92 7.12 -4.85 -10.94
C ALA A 92 8.38 -4.63 -10.07
N GLY A 93 8.26 -4.72 -8.74
CA GLY A 93 9.39 -4.55 -7.80
C GLY A 93 10.38 -5.73 -7.78
N GLY A 94 9.98 -6.92 -8.25
CA GLY A 94 10.82 -8.12 -8.26
C GLY A 94 11.97 -8.14 -9.28
N VAL A 95 12.19 -7.04 -10.01
CA VAL A 95 13.11 -6.99 -11.17
C VAL A 95 14.42 -6.22 -10.94
N GLY A 96 14.78 -5.91 -9.69
CA GLY A 96 16.07 -5.24 -9.39
C GLY A 96 16.13 -3.78 -9.86
N LEU A 97 15.06 -3.02 -9.63
CA LEU A 97 15.02 -1.58 -9.94
C LEU A 97 15.92 -0.80 -8.96
N ASN A 98 16.85 -0.02 -9.50
CA ASN A 98 17.70 0.87 -8.72
C ASN A 98 17.13 2.30 -8.72
N LEU A 99 16.52 2.73 -7.61
CA LEU A 99 15.83 4.01 -7.49
C LEU A 99 16.52 4.96 -6.50
N ILE A 100 17.85 5.03 -6.56
CA ILE A 100 18.70 5.85 -5.67
C ILE A 100 18.41 7.35 -5.71
N GLY A 101 17.71 7.86 -6.73
CA GLY A 101 17.27 9.25 -6.77
C GLY A 101 16.14 9.58 -5.80
N GLY A 102 15.43 8.56 -5.30
CA GLY A 102 14.34 8.70 -4.34
C GLY A 102 14.84 8.72 -2.90
N ASN A 103 14.28 9.61 -2.09
CA ASN A 103 14.60 9.71 -0.66
C ASN A 103 13.39 9.47 0.25
N HIS A 104 12.21 9.24 -0.34
CA HIS A 104 10.98 8.85 0.38
C HIS A 104 10.34 7.63 -0.26
N LEU A 105 9.81 6.73 0.57
CA LEU A 105 9.09 5.54 0.16
C LEU A 105 7.73 5.49 0.86
N PHE A 106 6.66 5.49 0.07
CA PHE A 106 5.29 5.32 0.54
C PHE A 106 4.77 3.94 0.13
N LEU A 107 4.22 3.21 1.08
CA LEU A 107 3.69 1.87 0.90
C LEU A 107 2.18 1.91 1.20
N LEU A 108 1.35 1.90 0.15
CA LEU A 108 -0.09 2.18 0.32
C LEU A 108 -0.87 1.02 0.92
N ASP A 109 -0.54 -0.21 0.51
CA ASP A 109 -1.38 -1.39 0.78
C ASP A 109 -0.55 -2.59 1.23
N MET A 110 0.48 -2.33 2.04
CA MET A 110 1.34 -3.38 2.57
C MET A 110 0.65 -4.09 3.74
N HIS A 111 0.45 -5.40 3.61
CA HIS A 111 -0.29 -6.23 4.57
C HIS A 111 0.25 -6.24 6.02
N TRP A 112 1.49 -5.80 6.23
CA TRP A 112 2.11 -5.68 7.55
C TRP A 112 1.95 -4.28 8.17
N PHE A 113 1.49 -3.30 7.39
CA PHE A 113 1.11 -1.99 7.89
C PHE A 113 -0.41 -1.88 7.95
N VAL A 114 -0.90 -1.36 9.07
CA VAL A 114 -2.31 -1.31 9.40
C VAL A 114 -2.72 0.13 9.60
N CYS A 115 -3.74 0.60 8.87
CA CYS A 115 -4.31 1.92 9.09
C CYS A 115 -5.30 1.90 10.28
N GLU A 116 -5.04 2.73 11.29
CA GLU A 116 -5.90 2.89 12.48
C GLU A 116 -7.32 3.33 12.11
N GLY A 117 -8.31 2.79 12.81
CA GLY A 117 -9.74 3.09 12.62
C GLY A 117 -10.34 2.48 11.35
N THR A 118 -9.61 1.61 10.64
CA THR A 118 -10.07 0.99 9.40
C THR A 118 -10.39 -0.49 9.54
N VAL A 119 -10.95 -1.08 8.50
CA VAL A 119 -11.19 -2.53 8.43
C VAL A 119 -9.86 -3.32 8.46
N GLU A 120 -8.75 -2.72 8.01
CA GLU A 120 -7.42 -3.36 8.05
C GLU A 120 -6.99 -3.65 9.49
N GLU A 121 -7.30 -2.75 10.43
CA GLU A 121 -7.04 -2.93 11.87
C GLU A 121 -7.84 -4.10 12.42
N LYS A 122 -9.15 -4.12 12.16
CA LYS A 122 -10.02 -5.22 12.59
C LYS A 122 -9.57 -6.56 12.04
N ILE A 123 -9.15 -6.61 10.78
CA ILE A 123 -8.64 -7.84 10.15
C ILE A 123 -7.32 -8.25 10.79
N SER A 124 -6.39 -7.32 11.05
CA SER A 124 -5.11 -7.60 11.70
C SER A 124 -5.27 -8.12 13.13
N GLU A 125 -6.18 -7.54 13.91
CA GLU A 125 -6.54 -8.02 15.25
C GLU A 125 -7.11 -9.45 15.19
N LEU A 126 -8.05 -9.69 14.27
CA LEU A 126 -8.62 -11.04 14.07
C LEU A 126 -7.56 -12.05 13.67
N GLN A 127 -6.61 -11.69 12.81
CA GLN A 127 -5.50 -12.56 12.42
C GLN A 127 -4.57 -12.87 13.60
N THR A 128 -4.25 -11.86 14.42
CA THR A 128 -3.43 -12.01 15.63
C THR A 128 -4.11 -12.96 16.63
N ASN A 129 -5.40 -12.75 16.92
CA ASN A 129 -6.18 -13.61 17.81
C ASN A 129 -6.23 -15.06 17.32
N LYS A 130 -6.45 -15.26 16.01
CA LYS A 130 -6.43 -16.61 15.41
C LYS A 130 -5.06 -17.27 15.54
N LYS A 131 -3.97 -16.52 15.33
CA LYS A 131 -2.60 -17.03 15.45
C LYS A 131 -2.27 -17.44 16.88
N GLU A 132 -2.60 -16.61 17.88
CA GLU A 132 -2.40 -16.95 19.29
C GLU A 132 -3.17 -18.21 19.68
N LEU A 133 -4.44 -18.31 19.26
CA LEU A 133 -5.27 -19.48 19.55
C LEU A 133 -4.71 -20.74 18.90
N ALA A 134 -4.28 -20.66 17.63
CA ALA A 134 -3.64 -21.76 16.94
C ALA A 134 -2.34 -22.20 17.64
N GLN A 135 -1.52 -21.26 18.10
CA GLN A 135 -0.30 -21.56 18.88
C GLN A 135 -0.62 -22.22 20.23
N LYS A 136 -1.67 -21.79 20.93
CA LYS A 136 -2.13 -22.43 22.17
C LYS A 136 -2.58 -23.88 21.93
N VAL A 137 -3.30 -24.15 20.85
CA VAL A 137 -3.73 -25.51 20.46
C VAL A 137 -2.53 -26.39 20.07
N LEU A 138 -1.59 -25.86 19.27
CA LEU A 138 -0.45 -26.62 18.77
C LEU A 138 0.64 -26.87 19.81
N SER A 139 0.84 -25.95 20.76
CA SER A 139 1.91 -26.06 21.76
C SER A 139 1.63 -27.05 22.89
N GLY A 140 0.38 -27.56 23.00
CA GLY A 140 0.01 -28.56 24.00
C GLY A 140 0.22 -28.14 25.46
N LYS A 141 0.47 -26.85 25.73
CA LYS A 141 0.84 -26.29 27.04
C LYS A 141 -0.31 -25.57 27.75
N GLY A 142 -1.55 -26.02 27.51
CA GLY A 142 -2.72 -25.59 28.29
C GLY A 142 -3.26 -26.78 29.08
N GLU A 143 -3.48 -26.61 30.38
CA GLU A 143 -4.22 -27.58 31.18
C GLU A 143 -5.61 -27.82 30.54
N SER A 144 -5.90 -29.10 30.31
CA SER A 144 -7.19 -29.64 29.88
C SER A 144 -7.68 -29.19 28.50
N PHE A 145 -7.40 -30.03 27.50
CA PHE A 145 -8.03 -30.10 26.18
C PHE A 145 -9.56 -30.40 26.20
N THR A 146 -10.28 -29.98 27.24
CA THR A 146 -11.74 -30.16 27.27
C THR A 146 -12.44 -29.07 26.47
N LYS A 147 -12.60 -29.39 25.17
CA LYS A 147 -13.61 -28.88 24.24
C LYS A 147 -13.57 -27.37 23.99
N LEU A 148 -13.03 -26.99 22.83
CA LEU A 148 -13.47 -25.76 22.13
C LEU A 148 -15.00 -25.71 22.18
N THR A 149 -15.54 -24.68 22.81
CA THR A 149 -16.99 -24.56 22.95
C THR A 149 -17.59 -24.17 21.60
N LEU A 150 -18.89 -24.42 21.41
CA LEU A 150 -19.59 -23.96 20.21
C LEU A 150 -19.49 -22.43 20.05
N ALA A 151 -19.41 -21.69 21.16
CA ALA A 151 -19.18 -20.25 21.15
C ALA A 151 -17.80 -19.89 20.57
N ASP A 152 -16.76 -20.64 20.94
CA ASP A 152 -15.41 -20.46 20.37
C ASP A 152 -15.39 -20.78 18.88
N LEU A 153 -16.10 -21.83 18.44
CA LEU A 153 -16.21 -22.19 17.01
C LEU A 153 -16.96 -21.12 16.20
N ARG A 154 -18.02 -20.56 16.75
CA ARG A 154 -18.77 -19.44 16.14
C ARG A 154 -17.89 -18.20 16.00
N LEU A 155 -17.11 -17.89 17.03
CA LEU A 155 -16.09 -16.83 16.99
C LEU A 155 -15.00 -17.11 15.93
N LEU A 156 -14.60 -18.38 15.78
CA LEU A 156 -13.50 -18.81 14.90
C LEU A 156 -13.87 -18.76 13.41
N PHE A 157 -15.11 -19.15 13.07
CA PHE A 157 -15.61 -19.24 11.70
C PHE A 157 -16.58 -18.11 11.30
N GLY A 158 -16.99 -17.24 12.24
CA GLY A 158 -17.89 -16.12 11.95
C GLY A 158 -19.30 -16.55 11.52
N ILE A 159 -19.74 -17.73 11.99
CA ILE A 159 -21.07 -18.33 11.78
C ILE A 159 -21.88 -18.35 13.08
#